data_AF-H3ZP09-F1
#
_entry.id   AF-H3ZP09-F1
#
_cell.length_a   1.000
_cell.length_b   1.000
_cell.length_c   1.000
_cell.angle_alpha   90.00
_cell.angle_beta   90.00
_cell.angle_gamma   90.00
#
_symmetry.space_group_name_H-M   'P 1'
#
loop_
_entity.id
_entity.type
_entity.pdbx_description
1 polymer ?
#
loop_
_entity_poly.entity_id
_entity_poly.type
_entity_poly.pdbx_seq_one_letter_code
_entity_poly.pdbx_strand_id
1 'polypeptide(L)'
;METKTCPFCGGTMVKGKSPQEGYALYFWKAPWKKGFKGAISGTVKAYPWLCLNCGAIIPYVEEAELQKVKEEYEEAKLEGRL
;
A
#
# COMPACT_ATOMS: atom_id res chain seq x y z
N MET A 1 20.39 -1.60 -0.33
CA MET A 1 19.43 -0.55 -0.74
C MET A 1 18.53 -1.17 -1.80
N GLU A 2 17.24 -1.30 -1.52
CA GLU A 2 16.29 -1.90 -2.46
C GLU A 2 15.96 -0.91 -3.59
N THR A 3 15.76 -1.44 -4.81
CA THR A 3 15.42 -0.64 -6.01
C THR A 3 14.22 -1.21 -6.76
N LYS A 4 13.47 -0.35 -7.45
CA LYS A 4 12.34 -0.70 -8.33
C LYS A 4 12.34 0.17 -9.59
N THR A 5 11.71 -0.30 -10.66
CA THR A 5 11.48 0.51 -11.87
C THR A 5 10.29 1.43 -11.66
N CYS A 6 10.44 2.71 -12.02
CA CYS A 6 9.38 3.70 -11.94
C CYS A 6 8.31 3.42 -12.99
N PRO A 7 7.03 3.26 -12.60
CA PRO A 7 5.95 2.98 -13.55
C PRO A 7 5.63 4.17 -14.46
N PHE A 8 6.06 5.39 -14.11
CA PHE A 8 5.76 6.60 -14.88
C PHE A 8 6.82 6.95 -15.92
N CYS A 9 8.10 6.62 -15.68
CA CYS A 9 9.20 7.03 -16.57
C CYS A 9 10.24 5.94 -16.86
N GLY A 10 10.11 4.74 -16.29
CA GLY A 10 11.11 3.67 -16.41
C GLY A 10 12.41 3.88 -15.61
N GLY A 11 12.55 5.01 -14.91
CA GLY A 11 13.72 5.34 -14.09
C GLY A 11 13.85 4.51 -12.80
N THR A 12 14.95 4.70 -12.08
CA THR A 12 15.21 3.94 -10.83
C THR A 12 14.49 4.58 -9.65
N MET A 13 13.81 3.76 -8.87
CA MET A 13 13.22 4.13 -7.58
C MET A 13 14.00 3.51 -6.43
N VAL A 14 14.09 4.25 -5.33
CA VAL A 14 14.72 3.80 -4.07
C VAL A 14 13.71 3.81 -2.93
N LYS A 15 13.75 2.77 -2.09
CA LYS A 15 12.87 2.62 -0.92
C LYS A 15 13.26 3.58 0.19
N GLY A 16 12.28 4.27 0.79
CA GLY A 16 12.46 5.05 2.01
C GLY A 16 12.80 4.18 3.22
N LYS A 17 13.49 4.76 4.22
CA LYS A 17 13.94 4.02 5.42
C LYS A 17 12.82 3.61 6.37
N SER A 18 11.74 4.37 6.41
CA SER A 18 10.64 4.15 7.34
C SER A 18 9.30 4.42 6.66
N PRO A 19 8.27 3.62 6.93
CA PRO A 19 6.89 3.89 6.51
C PRO A 19 6.18 4.86 7.48
N GLN A 20 6.85 5.35 8.53
CA GLN A 20 6.25 6.11 9.63
C GLN A 20 6.52 7.63 9.58
N GLU A 21 7.57 8.08 8.87
CA GLU A 21 8.06 9.47 8.97
C GLU A 21 7.50 10.43 7.90
N GLY A 22 6.30 10.15 7.41
CA GLY A 22 5.52 11.09 6.60
C GLY A 22 4.04 10.89 6.88
N TYR A 23 3.19 11.81 6.45
CA TYR A 23 1.71 11.69 6.52
C TYR A 23 1.13 10.43 5.82
N ALA A 24 1.99 9.49 5.39
CA ALA A 24 1.68 8.17 4.84
C ALA A 24 1.25 7.11 5.88
N LEU A 25 1.21 7.45 7.18
CA LEU A 25 0.71 6.54 8.24
C LEU A 25 -0.74 6.07 8.02
N TYR A 26 -1.51 6.74 7.17
CA TYR A 26 -2.92 6.46 6.87
C TYR A 26 -3.21 6.23 5.37
N PHE A 27 -2.30 5.61 4.61
CA PHE A 27 -2.43 5.69 3.15
C PHE A 27 -3.66 4.98 2.56
N TRP A 28 -4.14 3.86 3.13
CA TRP A 28 -5.33 3.20 2.60
C TRP A 28 -6.06 2.32 3.62
N LYS A 29 -7.40 2.37 3.59
CA LYS A 29 -8.30 1.50 4.35
C LYS A 29 -9.24 0.81 3.37
N ALA A 30 -9.43 -0.49 3.57
CA ALA A 30 -10.30 -1.30 2.74
C ALA A 30 -11.77 -0.85 2.84
N PRO A 31 -12.42 -0.42 1.73
CA PRO A 31 -13.79 0.08 1.77
C PRO A 31 -14.83 -0.99 2.12
N TRP A 32 -14.50 -2.27 1.95
CA TRP A 32 -15.35 -3.41 2.35
C TRP A 32 -15.30 -3.74 3.84
N LYS A 33 -14.38 -3.15 4.61
CA LYS A 33 -14.33 -3.32 6.07
C LYS A 33 -15.30 -2.34 6.73
N LYS A 34 -16.55 -2.78 6.94
CA LYS A 34 -17.62 -2.00 7.58
C LYS A 34 -17.75 -2.31 9.08
N GLY A 35 -18.33 -1.38 9.84
CA GLY A 35 -18.68 -1.56 11.25
C GLY A 35 -17.49 -1.54 12.22
N PHE A 36 -17.72 -1.96 13.47
CA PHE A 36 -16.74 -1.93 14.56
C PHE A 36 -15.46 -2.72 14.24
N LYS A 37 -15.58 -3.86 13.52
CA LYS A 37 -14.43 -4.63 13.03
C LYS A 37 -13.59 -3.87 12.00
N GLY A 38 -14.20 -3.06 11.14
CA GLY A 38 -13.49 -2.20 10.18
C GLY A 38 -12.84 -0.97 10.81
N ALA A 39 -13.37 -0.50 11.94
CA ALA A 39 -12.74 0.56 12.73
C ALA A 39 -11.47 0.07 13.46
N ILE A 40 -11.40 -1.23 13.80
CA ILE A 40 -10.24 -1.87 14.44
C ILE A 40 -9.21 -2.37 13.41
N SER A 41 -9.66 -2.74 12.19
CA SER A 41 -8.74 -3.15 11.15
C SER A 41 -7.80 -2.00 10.79
N GLY A 42 -6.51 -2.20 11.08
CA GLY A 42 -5.48 -1.18 10.93
C GLY A 42 -5.32 -0.71 9.49
N THR A 43 -4.80 0.50 9.33
CA THR A 43 -4.36 1.01 8.03
C THR A 43 -3.33 0.08 7.40
N VAL A 44 -3.44 -0.16 6.10
CA VAL A 44 -2.38 -0.81 5.33
C VAL A 44 -1.18 0.12 5.25
N LYS A 45 -0.03 -0.33 5.77
CA LYS A 45 1.22 0.42 5.72
C LYS A 45 1.88 0.23 4.37
N ALA A 46 2.43 1.30 3.82
CA ALA A 46 3.18 1.30 2.58
C ALA A 46 4.50 2.06 2.75
N TYR A 47 5.56 1.58 2.11
CA TYR A 47 6.83 2.28 2.05
C TYR A 47 6.81 3.28 0.91
N PRO A 48 7.24 4.53 1.11
CA PRO A 48 7.44 5.47 0.01
C PRO A 48 8.65 5.06 -0.83
N TRP A 49 8.49 5.08 -2.14
CA TRP A 49 9.57 4.90 -3.10
C TRP A 49 9.75 6.18 -3.88
N LEU A 50 10.98 6.72 -3.91
CA LEU A 50 11.31 7.93 -4.65
C LEU A 50 11.98 7.56 -5.98
N CYS A 51 11.42 8.00 -7.10
CA CYS A 51 12.10 7.94 -8.39
C CYS A 51 13.16 9.04 -8.49
N LEU A 52 14.40 8.63 -8.76
CA LEU A 52 15.53 9.57 -8.88
C LEU A 52 15.56 10.30 -10.24
N ASN A 53 14.78 9.84 -11.22
CA ASN A 53 14.75 10.41 -12.56
C ASN A 53 13.64 11.46 -12.74
N CYS A 54 12.42 11.16 -12.27
CA CYS A 54 11.26 12.06 -12.45
C CYS A 54 10.71 12.64 -11.14
N GLY A 55 11.28 12.30 -9.98
CA GLY A 55 10.86 12.84 -8.67
C GLY A 55 9.56 12.28 -8.10
N ALA A 56 8.90 11.32 -8.78
CA ALA A 56 7.68 10.71 -8.28
C ALA A 56 7.91 9.96 -6.95
N ILE A 57 7.01 10.16 -5.98
CA ILE A 57 6.96 9.40 -4.74
C ILE A 57 5.73 8.48 -4.79
N ILE A 58 5.95 7.17 -4.77
CA ILE A 58 4.88 6.17 -4.86
C ILE A 58 4.95 5.24 -3.64
N PRO A 59 3.87 5.15 -2.84
CA PRO A 59 3.81 4.18 -1.76
C PRO A 59 3.54 2.77 -2.29
N TYR A 60 4.35 1.80 -1.87
CA TYR A 60 4.13 0.38 -2.14
C TYR A 60 3.87 -0.37 -0.84
N VAL A 61 2.81 -1.17 -0.84
CA VAL A 61 2.50 -2.12 0.24
C VAL A 61 3.46 -3.31 0.13
N GLU A 62 3.92 -3.82 1.26
CA GLU A 62 4.75 -5.03 1.30
C GLU A 62 3.97 -6.24 0.79
N GLU A 63 4.64 -7.14 0.06
CA GLU A 63 3.99 -8.27 -0.65
C GLU A 63 3.11 -9.12 0.26
N ALA A 64 3.59 -9.43 1.47
CA ALA A 64 2.85 -10.23 2.44
C ALA A 64 1.54 -9.55 2.90
N GLU A 65 1.52 -8.23 2.99
CA GLU A 65 0.32 -7.48 3.36
C GLU A 65 -0.60 -7.28 2.15
N LEU A 66 -0.03 -7.07 0.96
CA LEU A 66 -0.77 -6.98 -0.30
C LEU A 66 -1.54 -8.29 -0.57
N GLN A 67 -0.91 -9.44 -0.34
CA GLN A 67 -1.53 -10.74 -0.52
C GLN A 67 -2.72 -10.95 0.43
N LYS A 68 -2.61 -10.55 1.71
CA LYS A 68 -3.73 -10.58 2.65
C LYS A 68 -4.89 -9.71 2.18
N VAL A 69 -4.60 -8.48 1.76
CA VAL A 69 -5.63 -7.55 1.25
C VAL A 69 -6.34 -8.12 0.02
N LYS A 70 -5.59 -8.80 -0.86
CA LYS A 70 -6.15 -9.48 -2.04
C LYS A 70 -7.07 -10.64 -1.65
N GLU A 71 -6.64 -11.49 -0.70
CA GLU A 71 -7.47 -12.59 -0.18
C GLU A 71 -8.76 -12.08 0.46
N GLU A 72 -8.67 -11.05 1.32
CA GLU A 72 -9.83 -10.41 1.94
C GLU A 72 -10.80 -9.81 0.91
N TYR A 73 -10.27 -9.23 -0.18
CA TYR A 73 -11.08 -8.67 -1.26
C TYR A 73 -11.86 -9.77 -1.99
N GLU A 74 -11.19 -10.85 -2.37
CA GLU A 74 -11.84 -11.97 -3.07
C GLU A 74 -12.88 -12.67 -2.19
N GLU A 75 -12.61 -12.83 -0.89
CA GLU A 75 -13.59 -13.35 0.08
C GLU A 75 -14.82 -12.44 0.18
N ALA A 76 -14.62 -11.13 0.35
CA ALA A 76 -15.73 -10.17 0.43
C ALA A 76 -16.57 -10.15 -0.86
N LYS A 77 -15.93 -10.35 -2.02
CA LYS A 77 -16.60 -10.47 -3.31
C LYS A 77 -17.44 -11.75 -3.42
N LEU A 78 -16.90 -12.89 -2.99
CA LEU A 78 -17.62 -14.17 -3.00
C LEU A 78 -18.83 -14.16 -2.08
N GLU A 79 -18.75 -13.47 -0.95
CA GLU A 79 -19.85 -13.33 0.02
C GLU A 79 -20.88 -12.25 -0.37
N GLY A 80 -20.72 -11.58 -1.51
CA GLY A 80 -21.63 -10.54 -1.98
C GLY A 80 -21.62 -9.26 -1.13
N ARG A 81 -20.53 -9.01 -0.41
CA ARG A 81 -20.34 -7.79 0.41
C ARG A 81 -19.81 -6.59 -0.39
N LEU A 82 -19.38 -6.83 -1.63
CA LEU A 82 -18.84 -5.88 -2.59
C LEU A 82 -19.78 -5.68 -3.78
#